data_AF-B5VNS4-F1
#
_entry.id   AF-B5VNS4-F1
#
_cell.length_a   1.000
_cell.length_b   1.000
_cell.length_c   1.000
_cell.angle_alpha   90.00
_cell.angle_beta   90.00
_cell.angle_gamma   90.00
#
_symmetry.space_group_name_H-M   'P 1'
#
loop_
_entity.id
_entity.type
_entity.pdbx_description
1 polymer ?
#
loop_
_entity_poly.entity_id
_entity_poly.type
_entity_poly.pdbx_seq_one_letter_code
_entity_poly.pdbx_strand_id
1 'polypeptide(L)'
;TDYGEDTVSEYGFTSDSNYEYATSDEELDIADKPSDKENEKITITECIYCGKDNKEVERNVKHMFSEHGLFIPERSYLIDLNGLLEFLIKMIVIDHNCLCCNFHGSGLESIRAHMASKRHCRLPYETKEERQLFAPFYDFTYDDHSISKNLQNDRAITSKLSSVYGAKNDEEDGEVDITLVSSENDINANYTTVSIDESGLELTLPTGARLGHRAGQRYYRQNLPSQPNPNESRRTITAADRRMVSGVTEKQYKKGMKKMQQLEKNAINTQIRREIKRVNFQTHYRDELLQ
;
A
#
# COMPACT_ATOMS: atom_id res chain seq x y z
N THR A 1 47.06 -12.44 -53.74
CA THR A 1 47.72 -11.13 -53.60
C THR A 1 47.12 -10.21 -54.64
N ASP A 2 46.07 -9.46 -54.27
CA ASP A 2 45.61 -8.28 -55.00
C ASP A 2 44.45 -7.57 -54.25
N TYR A 3 44.48 -6.22 -54.24
CA TYR A 3 43.48 -5.14 -53.95
C TYR A 3 42.42 -5.34 -52.82
N GLY A 4 41.96 -4.37 -52.01
CA GLY A 4 42.03 -2.90 -51.96
C GLY A 4 40.73 -2.35 -51.29
N GLU A 5 40.85 -1.26 -50.51
CA GLU A 5 39.82 -0.28 -50.03
C GLU A 5 38.82 -0.71 -48.91
N ASP A 6 38.77 -0.16 -47.69
CA ASP A 6 38.72 1.21 -47.10
C ASP A 6 37.37 1.94 -47.17
N THR A 7 36.54 1.82 -46.11
CA THR A 7 35.61 2.88 -45.61
C THR A 7 35.26 2.69 -44.13
N VAL A 8 35.90 3.43 -43.22
CA VAL A 8 35.38 3.71 -41.87
C VAL A 8 35.62 5.19 -41.61
N SER A 9 34.57 6.01 -41.66
CA SER A 9 34.64 7.43 -41.33
C SER A 9 34.13 7.66 -39.92
N GLU A 10 35.08 7.91 -39.02
CA GLU A 10 34.93 8.43 -37.67
C GLU A 10 34.91 9.97 -37.78
N TYR A 11 33.73 10.60 -37.65
CA TYR A 11 33.63 12.05 -37.71
C TYR A 11 33.64 12.65 -36.31
N GLY A 12 34.80 13.27 -36.02
CA GLY A 12 35.12 14.03 -34.83
C GLY A 12 34.38 15.36 -34.73
N PHE A 13 34.16 15.69 -33.47
CA PHE A 13 33.60 16.91 -32.90
C PHE A 13 34.68 18.00 -32.85
N THR A 14 34.48 19.14 -33.52
CA THR A 14 35.26 20.37 -33.27
C THR A 14 34.39 21.63 -33.35
N SER A 15 34.28 22.26 -32.17
CA SER A 15 34.28 23.68 -31.80
C SER A 15 33.89 24.81 -32.78
N ASP A 16 33.10 25.71 -32.20
CA ASP A 16 33.14 27.18 -32.29
C ASP A 16 32.77 27.86 -33.62
N SER A 17 31.52 28.31 -33.68
CA SER A 17 31.13 29.47 -34.49
C SER A 17 30.29 30.44 -33.65
N ASN A 18 30.99 31.45 -33.12
CA ASN A 18 30.48 32.69 -32.56
C ASN A 18 29.74 33.48 -33.65
N TYR A 19 28.40 33.52 -33.59
CA TYR A 19 27.57 34.38 -34.45
C TYR A 19 26.98 35.52 -33.61
N GLU A 20 27.44 36.73 -33.91
CA GLU A 20 26.96 37.99 -33.36
C GLU A 20 25.51 38.26 -33.80
N TYR A 21 24.65 38.56 -32.84
CA TYR A 21 23.26 38.95 -33.09
C TYR A 21 23.21 40.44 -33.45
N ALA A 22 23.13 40.73 -34.75
CA ALA A 22 22.80 42.06 -35.24
C ALA A 22 21.31 42.32 -35.03
N THR A 23 21.00 43.35 -34.24
CA THR A 23 19.68 43.89 -34.02
C THR A 23 19.25 44.69 -35.25
N SER A 24 18.18 44.28 -35.92
CA SER A 24 17.46 45.14 -36.86
C SER A 24 15.96 44.87 -36.75
N ASP A 25 15.26 45.94 -36.38
CA ASP A 25 13.81 46.06 -36.30
C ASP A 25 13.10 45.59 -37.57
N GLU A 26 12.16 44.65 -37.42
CA GLU A 26 10.94 44.65 -38.21
C GLU A 26 9.75 44.37 -37.27
N GLU A 27 9.00 45.43 -36.99
CA GLU A 27 7.68 45.39 -36.37
C GLU A 27 6.74 44.55 -37.24
N LEU A 28 6.32 43.40 -36.73
CA LEU A 28 5.14 42.69 -37.22
C LEU A 28 4.14 42.57 -36.09
N ASP A 29 3.27 43.59 -36.01
CA ASP A 29 2.00 43.57 -35.30
C ASP A 29 1.16 42.37 -35.77
N ILE A 30 1.27 41.25 -35.06
CA ILE A 30 0.26 40.19 -35.13
C ILE A 30 -0.92 40.71 -34.32
N ALA A 31 -1.81 41.38 -35.02
CA ALA A 31 -3.12 41.76 -34.51
C ALA A 31 -3.85 40.50 -34.00
N ASP A 32 -3.87 40.35 -32.69
CA ASP A 32 -4.73 39.45 -31.95
C ASP A 32 -6.18 39.83 -32.28
N LYS A 33 -6.74 39.15 -33.28
CA LYS A 33 -8.17 39.17 -33.52
C LYS A 33 -8.79 38.17 -32.54
N PRO A 34 -9.50 38.62 -31.50
CA PRO A 34 -10.43 37.73 -30.81
C PRO A 34 -11.48 37.34 -31.85
N SER A 35 -11.33 36.18 -32.47
CA SER A 35 -12.41 35.58 -33.23
C SER A 35 -13.41 35.04 -32.22
N ASP A 36 -14.25 35.95 -31.72
CA ASP A 36 -15.55 35.64 -31.14
C ASP A 36 -16.41 35.02 -32.24
N LYS A 37 -16.08 33.78 -32.62
CA LYS A 37 -17.00 32.92 -33.34
C LYS A 37 -17.99 32.44 -32.29
N GLU A 38 -19.14 33.10 -32.32
CA GLU A 38 -20.42 32.68 -31.78
C GLU A 38 -20.36 31.29 -31.15
N ASN A 39 -20.51 31.24 -29.82
CA ASN A 39 -20.67 30.01 -29.06
C ASN A 39 -21.80 29.18 -29.70
N GLU A 40 -21.46 28.29 -30.62
CA GLU A 40 -22.32 27.21 -31.07
C GLU A 40 -22.55 26.36 -29.83
N LYS A 41 -23.66 26.62 -29.15
CA LYS A 41 -24.06 25.94 -27.93
C LYS A 41 -24.36 24.49 -28.31
N ILE A 42 -23.33 23.65 -28.27
CA ILE A 42 -23.47 22.21 -28.40
C ILE A 42 -24.50 21.77 -27.37
N THR A 43 -25.60 21.22 -27.86
CA THR A 43 -26.67 20.77 -26.99
C THR A 43 -26.28 19.45 -26.32
N ILE A 44 -26.83 19.16 -25.14
CA ILE A 44 -26.55 17.94 -24.36
C ILE A 44 -26.89 16.66 -25.16
N THR A 45 -27.70 16.81 -26.22
CA THR A 45 -28.12 15.75 -27.14
C THR A 45 -27.12 15.44 -28.26
N GLU A 46 -26.07 16.23 -28.41
CA GLU A 46 -25.03 16.07 -29.44
C GLU A 46 -23.82 15.36 -28.85
N CYS A 47 -23.22 14.47 -29.64
CA CYS A 47 -22.02 13.76 -29.21
C CYS A 47 -20.83 14.73 -29.12
N ILE A 48 -20.22 14.86 -27.94
CA ILE A 48 -19.08 15.75 -27.68
C ILE A 48 -17.89 15.46 -28.62
N TYR A 49 -17.70 14.19 -28.98
CA TYR A 49 -16.57 13.72 -29.78
C TYR A 49 -16.80 13.74 -31.30
N CYS A 50 -18.02 13.43 -31.75
CA CYS A 50 -18.37 13.24 -33.16
C CYS A 50 -19.23 14.37 -33.75
N GLY A 51 -19.91 15.17 -32.92
CA GLY A 51 -20.88 16.16 -33.39
C GLY A 51 -22.15 15.56 -34.03
N LYS A 52 -22.49 14.29 -33.72
CA LYS A 52 -23.74 13.65 -34.18
C LYS A 52 -24.86 13.90 -33.17
N ASP A 53 -26.03 14.27 -33.66
CA ASP A 53 -27.21 14.55 -32.83
C ASP A 53 -28.04 13.29 -32.60
N ASN A 54 -28.13 12.85 -31.36
CA ASN A 54 -28.86 11.63 -31.00
C ASN A 54 -30.29 11.89 -30.49
N LYS A 55 -30.71 13.17 -30.41
CA LYS A 55 -32.02 13.70 -29.96
C LYS A 55 -32.40 13.39 -28.50
N GLU A 56 -31.98 12.26 -27.96
CA GLU A 56 -32.15 11.84 -26.56
C GLU A 56 -30.80 11.74 -25.86
N VAL A 57 -30.73 12.22 -24.61
CA VAL A 57 -29.50 12.20 -23.81
C VAL A 57 -29.00 10.77 -23.56
N GLU A 58 -29.90 9.85 -23.23
CA GLU A 58 -29.50 8.46 -22.97
C GLU A 58 -28.97 7.73 -24.21
N ARG A 59 -29.52 8.03 -25.39
CA ARG A 59 -29.01 7.50 -26.66
C ARG A 59 -27.64 8.10 -26.97
N ASN A 60 -27.46 9.39 -26.67
CA ASN A 60 -26.17 10.04 -26.81
C ASN A 60 -25.10 9.37 -25.95
N VAL A 61 -25.39 9.12 -24.66
CA VAL A 61 -24.46 8.41 -23.76
C VAL A 61 -24.16 6.99 -24.26
N LYS A 62 -25.16 6.25 -24.75
CA LYS A 62 -24.94 4.91 -25.33
C LYS A 62 -24.03 4.97 -26.56
N HIS A 63 -24.24 5.94 -27.44
CA HIS A 63 -23.39 6.18 -28.60
C HIS A 63 -21.97 6.56 -28.20
N MET A 64 -21.80 7.44 -27.21
CA MET A 64 -20.49 7.82 -26.67
C MET A 64 -19.77 6.62 -26.03
N PHE A 65 -20.50 5.73 -25.36
CA PHE A 65 -19.93 4.49 -24.83
C PHE A 65 -19.51 3.52 -25.95
N SER A 66 -20.34 3.33 -26.98
CA SER A 66 -20.07 2.34 -28.03
C SER A 66 -19.07 2.79 -29.10
N GLU A 67 -19.17 4.03 -29.60
CA GLU A 67 -18.30 4.53 -30.68
C GLU A 67 -16.99 5.13 -30.14
N HIS A 68 -17.06 5.77 -28.97
CA HIS A 68 -15.93 6.51 -28.40
C HIS A 68 -15.32 5.86 -27.16
N GLY A 69 -16.03 4.95 -26.48
CA GLY A 69 -15.54 4.30 -25.26
C GLY A 69 -15.68 5.16 -24.00
N LEU A 70 -16.59 6.15 -23.98
CA LEU A 70 -16.87 6.92 -22.78
C LEU A 70 -17.57 6.05 -21.74
N PHE A 71 -16.85 5.65 -20.71
CA PHE A 71 -17.39 4.96 -19.56
C PHE A 71 -17.63 5.94 -18.41
N ILE A 72 -18.87 5.97 -17.92
CA ILE A 72 -19.29 6.73 -16.73
C ILE A 72 -19.26 5.75 -15.54
N PRO A 73 -18.36 5.92 -14.56
CA PRO A 73 -18.29 5.11 -13.35
C PRO A 73 -19.57 5.21 -12.53
N GLU A 74 -19.87 4.18 -11.74
CA GLU A 74 -20.85 4.23 -10.64
C GLU A 74 -22.22 4.86 -11.00
N ARG A 75 -22.75 4.50 -12.18
CA ARG A 75 -24.01 5.06 -12.72
C ARG A 75 -25.22 4.95 -11.79
N SER A 76 -25.19 4.05 -10.80
CA SER A 76 -26.24 3.91 -9.77
C SER A 76 -26.27 5.06 -8.75
N TYR A 77 -25.14 5.72 -8.53
CA TYR A 77 -24.98 6.80 -7.54
C TYR A 77 -24.98 8.19 -8.17
N LEU A 78 -25.29 8.26 -9.46
CA LEU A 78 -25.25 9.49 -10.24
C LEU A 78 -26.61 10.20 -10.15
N ILE A 79 -26.64 11.35 -9.49
CA ILE A 79 -27.86 12.17 -9.39
C ILE A 79 -28.03 13.03 -10.64
N ASP A 80 -26.96 13.70 -11.06
CA ASP A 80 -27.01 14.77 -12.07
C ASP A 80 -26.27 14.40 -13.37
N LEU A 81 -26.94 13.63 -14.22
CA LEU A 81 -26.38 13.23 -15.53
C LEU A 81 -26.20 14.41 -16.47
N ASN A 82 -27.16 15.33 -16.47
CA ASN A 82 -27.10 16.52 -17.30
C ASN A 82 -25.95 17.44 -16.86
N GLY A 83 -25.80 17.64 -15.55
CA GLY A 83 -24.70 18.46 -15.00
C GLY A 83 -23.32 17.88 -15.32
N LEU A 84 -23.17 16.56 -15.25
CA LEU A 84 -21.91 15.90 -15.64
C LEU A 84 -21.60 16.12 -17.13
N LEU A 85 -22.60 16.00 -18.02
CA LEU A 85 -22.40 16.23 -19.45
C LEU A 85 -22.10 17.69 -19.76
N GLU A 86 -22.76 18.64 -19.11
CA GLU A 86 -22.47 20.08 -19.23
C GLU A 86 -21.04 20.41 -18.80
N PHE A 87 -20.56 19.78 -17.72
CA PHE A 87 -19.17 19.90 -17.29
C PHE A 87 -18.19 19.37 -18.34
N LEU A 88 -18.45 18.19 -18.91
CA LEU A 88 -17.63 17.61 -19.97
C LEU A 88 -17.63 18.46 -21.24
N ILE A 89 -18.79 19.01 -21.61
CA ILE A 89 -18.92 19.95 -22.73
C ILE A 89 -18.05 21.18 -22.46
N LYS A 90 -18.14 21.78 -21.28
CA LYS A 90 -17.31 22.95 -20.94
C LYS A 90 -15.81 22.64 -21.08
N MET A 91 -15.34 21.55 -20.49
CA MET A 91 -13.92 21.19 -20.52
C MET A 91 -13.40 20.89 -21.94
N ILE A 92 -14.16 20.15 -22.74
CA ILE A 92 -13.69 19.66 -24.05
C ILE A 92 -13.99 20.67 -25.17
N VAL A 93 -15.17 21.29 -25.15
CA VAL A 93 -15.67 22.17 -26.23
C VAL A 93 -15.24 23.61 -26.01
N ILE A 94 -15.37 24.12 -24.78
CA ILE A 94 -15.06 25.53 -24.52
C ILE A 94 -13.57 25.69 -24.23
N ASP A 95 -13.04 24.88 -23.31
CA ASP A 95 -11.64 25.00 -22.88
C ASP A 95 -10.67 24.24 -23.79
N HIS A 96 -11.16 23.43 -24.73
CA HIS A 96 -10.36 22.59 -25.64
C HIS A 96 -9.32 21.72 -24.92
N ASN A 97 -9.64 21.29 -23.70
CA ASN A 97 -8.73 20.54 -22.84
C ASN A 97 -9.07 19.06 -22.83
N CYS A 98 -8.05 18.22 -22.96
CA CYS A 98 -8.20 16.78 -22.85
C CYS A 98 -8.26 16.35 -21.37
N LEU A 99 -9.15 15.42 -21.01
CA LEU A 99 -9.30 14.96 -19.62
C LEU A 99 -8.20 13.99 -19.18
N CYS A 100 -7.65 13.20 -20.11
CA CYS A 100 -6.64 12.19 -19.79
C CYS A 100 -5.20 12.71 -19.91
N CYS A 101 -5.00 13.87 -20.53
CA CYS A 101 -3.70 14.40 -20.89
C CYS A 101 -3.67 15.90 -20.81
N ASN A 102 -2.49 16.48 -20.60
CA ASN A 102 -2.29 17.93 -20.53
C ASN A 102 -2.28 18.60 -21.92
N PHE A 103 -2.99 18.05 -22.91
CA PHE A 103 -3.05 18.60 -24.25
C PHE A 103 -4.18 19.63 -24.33
N HIS A 104 -3.82 20.84 -24.76
CA HIS A 104 -4.72 21.93 -25.07
C HIS A 104 -4.80 22.10 -26.60
N GLY A 105 -6.00 22.00 -27.16
CA GLY A 105 -6.24 22.17 -28.58
C GLY A 105 -6.47 23.62 -28.97
N SER A 106 -5.96 24.06 -30.11
CA SER A 106 -6.23 25.40 -30.65
C SER A 106 -7.67 25.58 -31.19
N GLY A 107 -8.47 24.50 -31.23
CA GLY A 107 -9.86 24.54 -31.67
C GLY A 107 -10.55 23.18 -31.56
N LEU A 108 -11.88 23.17 -31.77
CA LEU A 108 -12.74 21.99 -31.61
C LEU A 108 -12.31 20.79 -32.45
N GLU A 109 -11.92 21.04 -33.70
CA GLU A 109 -11.49 19.96 -34.60
C GLU A 109 -10.15 19.36 -34.15
N SER A 110 -9.26 20.18 -33.60
CA SER A 110 -7.95 19.74 -33.09
C SER A 110 -8.10 18.83 -31.87
N ILE A 111 -8.96 19.21 -30.91
CA ILE A 111 -9.19 18.40 -29.72
C ILE A 111 -9.95 17.10 -30.06
N ARG A 112 -10.93 17.14 -30.97
CA ARG A 112 -11.63 15.93 -31.44
C ARG A 112 -10.68 14.97 -32.15
N ALA A 113 -9.83 15.47 -33.04
CA ALA A 113 -8.81 14.66 -33.71
C ALA A 113 -7.79 14.07 -32.72
N HIS A 114 -7.37 14.84 -31.70
CA HIS A 114 -6.52 14.35 -30.62
C HIS A 114 -7.18 13.20 -29.85
N MET A 115 -8.43 13.38 -29.41
CA MET A 115 -9.15 12.38 -28.62
C MET A 115 -9.44 11.12 -29.45
N ALA A 116 -9.77 11.27 -30.74
CA ALA A 116 -9.99 10.15 -31.64
C ALA A 116 -8.71 9.35 -31.94
N SER A 117 -7.58 10.03 -32.16
CA SER A 117 -6.30 9.40 -32.47
C SER A 117 -5.69 8.68 -31.27
N LYS A 118 -5.71 9.30 -30.09
CA LYS A 118 -5.16 8.71 -28.85
C LYS A 118 -6.15 7.88 -28.05
N ARG A 119 -7.44 7.90 -28.42
CA ARG A 119 -8.55 7.25 -27.68
C ARG A 119 -8.68 7.75 -26.24
N HIS A 120 -8.48 9.05 -26.02
CA HIS A 120 -8.65 9.71 -24.72
C HIS A 120 -10.11 10.12 -24.46
N CYS A 121 -11.05 9.20 -24.67
CA CYS A 121 -12.48 9.47 -24.44
C CYS A 121 -12.99 8.85 -23.12
N ARG A 122 -12.08 8.41 -22.24
CA ARG A 122 -12.41 7.83 -20.94
C ARG A 122 -12.46 8.91 -19.86
N LEU A 123 -13.39 8.78 -18.92
CA LEU A 123 -13.43 9.59 -17.72
C LEU A 123 -12.35 9.10 -16.72
N PRO A 124 -11.37 9.94 -16.33
CA PRO A 124 -10.42 9.59 -15.28
C PRO A 124 -11.13 9.52 -13.92
N TYR A 125 -11.00 8.41 -13.21
CA TYR A 125 -11.70 8.14 -11.93
C TYR A 125 -10.83 7.29 -10.98
N GLU A 126 -9.54 7.14 -11.28
CA GLU A 126 -8.69 6.20 -10.55
C GLU A 126 -8.12 6.85 -9.29
N THR A 127 -7.64 8.09 -9.40
CA THR A 127 -7.05 8.82 -8.28
C THR A 127 -8.10 9.56 -7.44
N LYS A 128 -7.79 9.84 -6.18
CA LYS A 128 -8.69 10.60 -5.27
C LYS A 128 -8.95 12.02 -5.80
N GLU A 129 -7.94 12.64 -6.36
CA GLU A 129 -8.01 14.01 -6.91
C GLU A 129 -8.94 14.10 -8.13
N GLU A 130 -8.86 13.12 -9.04
CA GLU A 130 -9.76 13.04 -10.19
C GLU A 130 -11.21 12.85 -9.76
N ARG A 131 -11.46 11.98 -8.78
CA ARG A 131 -12.82 11.75 -8.25
C ARG A 131 -13.39 13.01 -7.61
N GLN A 132 -12.56 13.82 -6.96
CA GLN A 132 -12.97 15.07 -6.33
C GLN A 132 -13.64 16.04 -7.32
N LEU A 133 -13.14 16.10 -8.55
CA LEU A 133 -13.70 16.97 -9.60
C LEU A 133 -15.13 16.58 -9.97
N PHE A 134 -15.43 15.27 -9.91
CA PHE A 134 -16.74 14.73 -10.24
C PHE A 134 -17.65 14.53 -9.03
N ALA A 135 -17.12 14.60 -7.81
CA ALA A 135 -17.85 14.38 -6.56
C ALA A 135 -19.19 15.12 -6.45
N PRO A 136 -19.35 16.39 -6.92
CA PRO A 136 -20.64 17.09 -6.83
C PRO A 136 -21.79 16.43 -7.61
N PHE A 137 -21.49 15.59 -8.61
CA PHE A 137 -22.49 14.94 -9.45
C PHE A 137 -22.93 13.55 -8.93
N TYR A 138 -22.24 13.04 -7.90
CA TYR A 138 -22.48 11.73 -7.31
C TYR A 138 -22.88 11.86 -5.84
N ASP A 139 -23.73 10.95 -5.37
CA ASP A 139 -24.12 10.86 -3.96
C ASP A 139 -23.86 9.46 -3.42
N PHE A 140 -23.01 9.41 -2.39
CA PHE A 140 -22.59 8.19 -1.71
C PHE A 140 -23.17 8.06 -0.29
N THR A 141 -24.13 8.91 0.10
CA THR A 141 -24.66 9.00 1.47
C THR A 141 -25.25 7.70 2.02
N TYR A 142 -25.68 6.76 1.18
CA TYR A 142 -26.28 5.50 1.61
C TYR A 142 -25.28 4.51 2.25
N ASP A 143 -23.99 4.58 1.91
CA ASP A 143 -23.00 3.59 2.38
C ASP A 143 -22.37 3.96 3.73
N ASP A 144 -22.35 5.25 4.11
CA ASP A 144 -21.78 5.74 5.38
C ASP A 144 -22.53 5.28 6.64
N HIS A 145 -23.85 5.10 6.53
CA HIS A 145 -24.68 4.67 7.67
C HIS A 145 -24.49 3.20 8.06
N SER A 146 -23.94 2.36 7.17
CA SER A 146 -23.67 0.95 7.45
C SER A 146 -22.40 0.74 8.27
N ILE A 147 -21.37 1.58 8.05
CA ILE A 147 -20.08 1.53 8.73
C ILE A 147 -20.20 1.99 10.19
N SER A 148 -20.98 3.05 10.43
CA SER A 148 -21.16 3.63 11.77
C SER A 148 -21.85 2.70 12.78
N LYS A 149 -22.66 1.72 12.33
CA LYS A 149 -23.30 0.74 13.22
C LYS A 149 -22.33 -0.36 13.69
N ASN A 150 -21.29 -0.66 12.93
CA ASN A 150 -20.30 -1.67 13.34
C ASN A 150 -19.35 -1.15 14.41
N LEU A 151 -18.94 0.14 14.36
CA LEU A 151 -18.09 0.73 15.40
C LEU A 151 -18.77 0.85 16.79
N GLN A 152 -20.10 0.93 16.85
CA GLN A 152 -20.81 0.95 18.13
C GLN A 152 -20.82 -0.42 18.84
N ASN A 153 -20.69 -1.52 18.09
CA ASN A 153 -20.63 -2.87 18.66
C ASN A 153 -19.26 -3.17 19.30
N ASP A 154 -18.17 -2.59 18.79
CA ASP A 154 -16.83 -2.82 19.36
C ASP A 154 -16.59 -2.05 20.67
N ARG A 155 -17.28 -0.91 20.87
CA ARG A 155 -17.28 -0.17 22.15
C ARG A 155 -17.98 -0.91 23.29
N ALA A 156 -18.82 -1.90 23.00
CA ALA A 156 -19.52 -2.70 24.02
C ALA A 156 -18.67 -3.87 24.56
N ILE A 157 -17.56 -4.22 23.89
CA ILE A 157 -16.66 -5.30 24.32
C ILE A 157 -15.61 -4.77 25.31
N THR A 158 -15.14 -3.53 25.12
CA THR A 158 -14.13 -2.91 26.00
C THR A 158 -14.66 -2.52 27.39
N SER A 159 -15.98 -2.30 27.53
CA SER A 159 -16.60 -1.97 28.83
C SER A 159 -16.92 -3.17 29.71
N LYS A 160 -16.88 -4.40 29.18
CA LYS A 160 -17.14 -5.63 29.96
C LYS A 160 -15.89 -6.29 30.51
N LEU A 161 -14.70 -6.00 29.95
CA LEU A 161 -13.43 -6.55 30.45
C LEU A 161 -12.87 -5.78 31.67
N SER A 162 -13.33 -4.56 31.93
CA SER A 162 -12.91 -3.75 33.09
C SER A 162 -13.51 -4.16 34.43
N SER A 163 -14.44 -5.14 34.45
CA SER A 163 -15.13 -5.55 35.69
C SER A 163 -14.54 -6.78 36.40
N VAL A 164 -13.47 -7.40 35.88
CA VAL A 164 -13.02 -8.73 36.37
C VAL A 164 -11.67 -8.73 37.11
N TYR A 165 -10.82 -7.70 37.01
CA TYR A 165 -9.57 -7.67 37.77
C TYR A 165 -9.42 -6.40 38.61
N GLY A 166 -9.70 -6.55 39.90
CA GLY A 166 -9.41 -5.56 40.92
C GLY A 166 -7.95 -5.61 41.38
N ALA A 167 -7.36 -4.42 41.45
CA ALA A 167 -6.27 -3.98 42.32
C ALA A 167 -4.88 -4.64 42.18
N LYS A 168 -3.90 -3.86 41.72
CA LYS A 168 -2.80 -3.30 42.53
C LYS A 168 -2.11 -2.17 41.76
N ASN A 169 -1.89 -1.06 42.46
CA ASN A 169 -1.14 0.11 42.01
C ASN A 169 0.33 -0.27 41.80
N ASP A 170 0.97 0.32 40.79
CA ASP A 170 2.31 0.90 40.86
C ASP A 170 2.50 1.82 39.63
N GLU A 171 3.05 3.01 39.88
CA GLU A 171 3.29 4.10 38.93
C GLU A 171 4.42 3.73 37.97
N GLU A 172 4.21 3.88 36.66
CA GLU A 172 5.26 4.15 35.67
C GLU A 172 4.64 4.76 34.42
N ASP A 173 5.06 5.99 34.13
CA ASP A 173 4.56 6.85 33.07
C ASP A 173 4.96 6.33 31.68
N GLY A 174 3.96 6.12 30.82
CA GLY A 174 4.13 5.78 29.41
C GLY A 174 2.87 6.11 28.64
N GLU A 175 2.70 7.39 28.29
CA GLU A 175 1.67 7.86 27.35
C GLU A 175 1.83 7.13 26.00
N VAL A 176 0.97 6.14 25.76
CA VAL A 176 0.73 5.65 24.40
C VAL A 176 -0.39 6.53 23.83
N ASP A 177 0.03 7.56 23.09
CA ASP A 177 -0.84 8.42 22.30
C ASP A 177 -1.53 7.58 21.20
N ILE A 178 -2.68 6.99 21.53
CA ILE A 178 -3.65 6.56 20.52
C ILE A 178 -4.36 7.84 20.08
N THR A 179 -3.69 8.61 19.23
CA THR A 179 -4.30 9.64 18.40
C THR A 179 -5.26 8.94 17.44
N LEU A 180 -6.48 8.70 17.93
CA LEU A 180 -7.66 8.52 17.10
C LEU A 180 -7.81 9.80 16.28
N VAL A 181 -7.22 9.80 15.08
CA VAL A 181 -7.43 10.83 14.06
C VAL A 181 -8.90 10.74 13.63
N SER A 182 -9.75 11.41 14.40
CA SER A 182 -11.14 11.70 14.07
C SER A 182 -11.17 13.14 13.56
N SER A 183 -11.00 13.31 12.25
CA SER A 183 -11.22 14.50 11.40
C SER A 183 -10.46 14.16 10.10
N GLU A 184 -11.02 14.12 8.90
CA GLU A 184 -12.08 14.90 8.28
C GLU A 184 -12.79 14.04 7.22
N ASN A 185 -13.93 14.50 6.69
CA ASN A 185 -14.76 13.82 5.69
C ASN A 185 -13.98 13.39 4.42
N ASP A 186 -13.30 12.24 4.49
CA ASP A 186 -12.63 11.64 3.35
C ASP A 186 -13.67 10.94 2.48
N ILE A 187 -13.82 11.45 1.25
CA ILE A 187 -14.76 11.12 0.16
C ILE A 187 -14.61 9.68 -0.38
N ASN A 188 -14.04 8.81 0.43
CA ASN A 188 -13.53 7.51 0.02
C ASN A 188 -13.83 6.41 1.06
N ALA A 189 -14.87 6.62 1.88
CA ALA A 189 -15.43 5.59 2.77
C ALA A 189 -15.96 4.34 2.03
N ASN A 190 -16.10 4.39 0.70
CA ASN A 190 -16.49 3.26 -0.13
C ASN A 190 -15.41 2.16 -0.24
N TYR A 191 -14.14 2.47 0.04
CA TYR A 191 -13.16 1.41 0.24
C TYR A 191 -13.10 1.06 1.72
N THR A 192 -13.22 -0.23 2.02
CA THR A 192 -13.01 -0.70 3.39
C THR A 192 -11.52 -0.55 3.70
N THR A 193 -11.20 0.17 4.77
CA THR A 193 -9.82 0.31 5.22
C THR A 193 -9.31 -1.06 5.66
N VAL A 194 -8.19 -1.46 5.09
CA VAL A 194 -7.56 -2.74 5.33
C VAL A 194 -6.26 -2.48 6.06
N SER A 195 -6.02 -3.15 7.19
CA SER A 195 -4.73 -3.09 7.87
C SER A 195 -3.75 -4.07 7.22
N ILE A 196 -2.55 -3.56 6.95
CA ILE A 196 -1.41 -4.32 6.47
C ILE A 196 -0.52 -4.54 7.68
N ASP A 197 -0.08 -5.77 7.90
CA ASP A 197 0.87 -6.08 8.96
C ASP A 197 2.21 -5.35 8.72
N GLU A 198 2.96 -5.02 9.77
CA GLU A 198 4.27 -4.35 9.67
C GLU A 198 5.26 -5.10 8.77
N SER A 199 5.10 -6.43 8.67
CA SER A 199 5.91 -7.28 7.80
C SER A 199 5.57 -7.17 6.31
N GLY A 200 4.41 -6.60 5.96
CA GLY A 200 3.88 -6.54 4.60
C GLY A 200 3.48 -7.91 4.00
N LEU A 201 3.48 -8.97 4.81
CA LEU A 201 3.20 -10.34 4.35
C LEU A 201 1.72 -10.72 4.47
N GLU A 202 1.00 -10.13 5.42
CA GLU A 202 -0.40 -10.40 5.68
C GLU A 202 -1.23 -9.12 5.58
N LEU A 203 -2.45 -9.29 5.10
CA LEU A 203 -3.45 -8.25 4.92
C LEU A 203 -4.71 -8.71 5.65
N THR A 204 -5.10 -7.98 6.69
CA THR A 204 -6.27 -8.30 7.50
C THR A 204 -7.48 -7.51 7.01
N LEU A 205 -8.51 -8.22 6.56
CA LEU A 205 -9.76 -7.63 6.12
C LEU A 205 -10.63 -7.26 7.34
N PRO A 206 -11.55 -6.30 7.19
CA PRO A 206 -12.56 -5.97 8.20
C PRO A 206 -13.47 -7.14 8.59
N THR A 207 -13.56 -8.18 7.74
CA THR A 207 -14.24 -9.44 8.07
C THR A 207 -13.45 -10.32 9.05
N GLY A 208 -12.23 -9.93 9.42
CA GLY A 208 -11.27 -10.71 10.21
C GLY A 208 -10.47 -11.73 9.40
N ALA A 209 -10.74 -11.89 8.10
CA ALA A 209 -9.97 -12.78 7.24
C ALA A 209 -8.55 -12.23 7.00
N ARG A 210 -7.55 -13.11 6.99
CA ARG A 210 -6.15 -12.76 6.69
C ARG A 210 -5.75 -13.28 5.32
N LEU A 211 -5.27 -12.39 4.47
CA LEU A 211 -4.81 -12.69 3.12
C LEU A 211 -3.29 -12.60 3.07
N GLY A 212 -2.66 -13.60 2.46
CA GLY A 212 -1.20 -13.63 2.28
C GLY A 212 -0.74 -12.84 1.05
N HIS A 213 0.45 -12.27 1.12
CA HIS A 213 1.07 -11.54 0.02
C HIS A 213 1.59 -12.50 -1.07
N ARG A 214 1.53 -12.10 -2.35
CA ARG A 214 1.98 -12.92 -3.49
C ARG A 214 3.44 -13.38 -3.40
N ALA A 215 4.29 -12.67 -2.67
CA ALA A 215 5.67 -13.09 -2.44
C ALA A 215 5.76 -14.41 -1.64
N GLY A 216 4.76 -14.68 -0.78
CA GLY A 216 4.64 -15.91 0.00
C GLY A 216 4.07 -17.11 -0.78
N GLN A 217 3.69 -16.94 -2.05
CA GLN A 217 2.97 -17.94 -2.84
C GLN A 217 3.71 -19.30 -2.92
N ARG A 218 5.04 -19.28 -2.96
CA ARG A 218 5.84 -20.52 -2.94
C ARG A 218 5.61 -21.31 -1.66
N TYR A 219 5.54 -20.63 -0.52
CA TYR A 219 5.35 -21.24 0.80
C TYR A 219 3.89 -21.64 1.03
N TYR A 220 2.93 -20.82 0.59
CA TYR A 220 1.50 -21.14 0.70
C TYR A 220 1.08 -22.36 -0.12
N ARG A 221 1.82 -22.69 -1.18
CA ARG A 221 1.62 -23.92 -1.97
C ARG A 221 2.30 -25.16 -1.37
N GLN A 222 3.05 -25.04 -0.28
CA GLN A 222 3.71 -26.17 0.34
C GLN A 222 2.71 -27.01 1.14
N ASN A 223 2.71 -28.31 0.88
CA ASN A 223 2.02 -29.30 1.71
C ASN A 223 3.04 -29.93 2.66
N LEU A 224 3.27 -29.29 3.81
CA LEU A 224 4.14 -29.85 4.84
C LEU A 224 3.44 -31.05 5.51
N PRO A 225 4.16 -32.14 5.81
CA PRO A 225 3.57 -33.24 6.57
C PRO A 225 3.14 -32.74 7.94
N SER A 226 1.95 -33.15 8.37
CA SER A 226 1.49 -32.89 9.74
C SER A 226 2.50 -33.46 10.73
N GLN A 227 2.70 -32.76 11.84
CA GLN A 227 3.56 -33.26 12.92
C GLN A 227 3.03 -34.63 13.36
N PRO A 228 3.88 -35.66 13.44
CA PRO A 228 3.43 -36.97 13.87
C PRO A 228 2.88 -36.82 15.29
N ASN A 229 1.63 -37.22 15.49
CA ASN A 229 1.01 -37.32 16.81
C ASN A 229 1.20 -38.75 17.33
N PRO A 230 2.31 -39.07 18.04
CA PRO A 230 2.52 -40.41 18.55
C PRO A 230 1.46 -40.75 19.60
N ASN A 231 0.96 -41.99 19.54
CA ASN A 231 0.12 -42.57 20.58
C ASN A 231 0.79 -42.46 21.95
N GLU A 232 -0.01 -42.40 23.01
CA GLU A 232 0.47 -42.28 24.39
C GLU A 232 1.50 -43.37 24.72
N SER A 233 1.26 -44.61 24.32
CA SER A 233 2.21 -45.73 24.50
C SER A 233 3.56 -45.49 23.82
N ARG A 234 3.59 -44.84 22.66
CA ARG A 234 4.84 -44.48 21.99
C ARG A 234 5.54 -43.36 22.75
N ARG A 235 4.80 -42.35 23.22
CA ARG A 235 5.35 -41.23 24.03
C ARG A 235 6.00 -41.73 25.32
N THR A 236 5.34 -42.65 26.04
CA THR A 236 5.90 -43.23 27.26
C THR A 236 7.16 -44.03 26.98
N ILE A 237 7.18 -44.81 25.89
CA ILE A 237 8.38 -45.53 25.45
C ILE A 237 9.50 -44.56 25.12
N THR A 238 9.26 -43.49 24.33
CA THR A 238 10.32 -42.51 24.02
C THR A 238 10.83 -41.78 25.26
N ALA A 239 9.95 -41.44 26.20
CA ALA A 239 10.34 -40.80 27.46
C ALA A 239 11.13 -41.74 28.38
N ALA A 240 10.83 -43.04 28.33
CA ALA A 240 11.54 -44.08 29.06
C ALA A 240 12.79 -44.60 28.32
N ASP A 241 12.94 -44.29 27.03
CA ASP A 241 14.03 -44.79 26.19
C ASP A 241 15.36 -44.16 26.64
N ARG A 242 16.23 -45.00 27.20
CA ARG A 242 17.58 -44.64 27.67
C ARG A 242 18.67 -45.11 26.70
N ARG A 243 18.30 -45.56 25.49
CA ARG A 243 19.28 -46.00 24.51
C ARG A 243 20.28 -44.88 24.22
N MET A 244 21.56 -45.21 24.34
CA MET A 244 22.66 -44.28 24.17
C MET A 244 22.78 -43.84 22.71
N VAL A 245 23.30 -42.62 22.50
CA VAL A 245 23.70 -42.16 21.17
C VAL A 245 24.62 -43.20 20.54
N SER A 246 24.31 -43.60 19.31
CA SER A 246 24.94 -44.72 18.60
C SER A 246 26.47 -44.67 18.66
N GLY A 247 27.08 -45.80 19.02
CA GLY A 247 28.54 -46.00 19.04
C GLY A 247 29.16 -46.10 20.43
N VAL A 248 28.46 -45.69 21.48
CA VAL A 248 28.94 -45.83 22.87
C VAL A 248 28.39 -47.11 23.48
N THR A 249 29.28 -48.06 23.75
CA THR A 249 28.91 -49.26 24.50
C THR A 249 28.54 -48.89 25.94
N GLU A 250 27.66 -49.66 26.59
CA GLU A 250 27.24 -49.40 27.97
C GLU A 250 28.44 -49.31 28.95
N LYS A 251 29.49 -50.09 28.69
CA LYS A 251 30.76 -50.04 29.44
C LYS A 251 31.49 -48.70 29.27
N GLN A 252 31.56 -48.17 28.06
CA GLN A 252 32.16 -46.86 27.79
C GLN A 252 31.31 -45.74 28.39
N TYR A 253 29.97 -45.85 28.35
CA TYR A 253 29.08 -44.89 29.00
C TYR A 253 29.27 -44.86 30.52
N LYS A 254 29.25 -46.01 31.20
CA LYS A 254 29.49 -46.08 32.65
C LYS A 254 30.86 -45.52 33.03
N LYS A 255 31.89 -45.80 32.22
CA LYS A 255 33.24 -45.24 32.42
C LYS A 255 33.27 -43.72 32.20
N GLY A 256 32.57 -43.22 31.19
CA GLY A 256 32.44 -41.79 30.89
C GLY A 256 31.71 -41.04 32.00
N MET A 257 30.57 -41.56 32.46
CA MET A 257 29.79 -40.97 33.56
C MET A 257 30.61 -40.87 34.85
N LYS A 258 31.32 -41.94 35.24
CA LYS A 258 32.21 -41.89 36.41
C LYS A 258 33.32 -40.86 36.28
N LYS A 259 33.94 -40.77 35.10
CA LYS A 259 34.97 -39.74 34.83
C LYS A 259 34.39 -38.33 34.91
N MET A 260 33.20 -38.12 34.37
CA MET A 260 32.53 -36.81 34.40
C MET A 260 32.24 -36.37 35.84
N GLN A 261 31.64 -37.25 36.65
CA GLN A 261 31.38 -36.99 38.08
C GLN A 261 32.69 -36.71 38.85
N GLN A 262 33.76 -37.43 38.55
CA GLN A 262 35.06 -37.20 39.17
C GLN A 262 35.62 -35.82 38.82
N LEU A 263 35.55 -35.41 37.56
CA LEU A 263 36.02 -34.09 37.11
C LEU A 263 35.18 -32.97 37.73
N GLU A 264 33.87 -33.13 37.79
CA GLU A 264 32.95 -32.18 38.43
C GLU A 264 33.27 -32.03 39.92
N LYS A 265 33.42 -33.14 40.64
CA LYS A 265 33.81 -33.12 42.05
C LYS A 265 35.17 -32.45 42.26
N ASN A 266 36.13 -32.70 41.37
CA ASN A 266 37.44 -32.05 41.45
C ASN A 266 37.33 -30.53 41.24
N ALA A 267 36.54 -30.09 40.25
CA ALA A 267 36.30 -28.67 40.01
C ALA A 267 35.63 -27.99 41.21
N ILE A 268 34.56 -28.59 41.75
CA ILE A 268 33.87 -28.11 42.96
C ILE A 268 34.86 -28.01 44.14
N ASN A 269 35.66 -29.05 44.37
CA ASN A 269 36.65 -29.04 45.44
C ASN A 269 37.67 -27.89 45.27
N THR A 270 38.12 -27.64 44.04
CA THR A 270 39.04 -26.51 43.78
C THR A 270 38.39 -25.16 44.03
N GLN A 271 37.11 -25.02 43.66
CA GLN A 271 36.35 -23.79 43.86
C GLN A 271 36.13 -23.51 45.35
N ILE A 272 35.63 -24.50 46.10
CA ILE A 272 35.44 -24.41 47.55
C ILE A 272 36.75 -24.04 48.27
N ARG A 273 37.89 -24.66 47.87
CA ARG A 273 39.20 -24.32 48.46
C ARG A 273 39.62 -22.87 48.20
N ARG A 274 39.22 -22.27 47.08
CA ARG A 274 39.51 -20.86 46.77
C ARG A 274 38.60 -19.93 47.56
N GLU A 275 37.32 -20.27 47.66
CA GLU A 275 36.28 -19.47 48.32
C GLU A 275 36.45 -19.41 49.83
N ILE A 276 36.78 -20.53 50.50
CA ILE A 276 36.97 -20.60 51.96
C ILE A 276 37.93 -19.52 52.49
N LYS A 277 38.95 -19.13 51.71
CA LYS A 277 39.93 -18.12 52.14
C LYS A 277 39.33 -16.73 52.33
N ARG A 278 38.24 -16.41 51.64
CA ARG A 278 37.59 -15.08 51.67
C ARG A 278 36.15 -15.15 52.18
N VAL A 279 35.63 -16.34 52.49
CA VAL A 279 34.23 -16.56 52.86
C VAL A 279 33.82 -15.84 54.15
N ASN A 280 34.74 -15.71 55.11
CA ASN A 280 34.49 -15.07 56.40
C ASN A 280 34.80 -13.57 56.42
N PHE A 281 35.08 -12.94 55.26
CA PHE A 281 35.36 -11.51 55.19
C PHE A 281 34.05 -10.72 55.17
N GLN A 282 33.53 -10.45 56.36
CA GLN A 282 32.32 -9.66 56.56
C GLN A 282 32.68 -8.17 56.60
N THR A 283 32.17 -7.37 55.65
CA THR A 283 32.59 -5.97 55.46
C THR A 283 32.16 -5.02 56.58
N HIS A 284 31.02 -5.29 57.22
CA HIS A 284 30.43 -4.45 58.28
C HIS A 284 30.05 -5.26 59.53
N TYR A 285 30.83 -6.28 59.88
CA TYR A 285 30.56 -7.07 61.09
C TYR A 285 30.83 -6.27 62.35
N ARG A 286 29.87 -6.28 63.28
CA ARG A 286 29.97 -5.68 64.60
C ARG A 286 29.99 -6.80 65.63
N ASP A 287 31.10 -6.92 66.34
CA ASP A 287 31.24 -7.88 67.45
C ASP A 287 30.30 -7.49 68.61
N GLU A 288 29.58 -8.46 69.16
CA GLU A 288 28.57 -8.26 70.21
C GLU A 288 29.16 -8.30 71.62
N LEU A 289 30.50 -8.40 71.76
CA LEU A 289 31.20 -8.51 73.04
C LEU A 289 31.25 -7.17 73.80
N LEU A 290 30.09 -6.70 74.26
CA LEU A 290 29.92 -5.61 75.22
C LEU A 290 28.81 -6.01 76.22
N GLN A 291 29.22 -6.59 77.35
CA GLN A 291 28.41 -6.70 78.58
C GLN A 291 28.92 -5.69 79.60
#